data_AF-A0A381I511-F1
#
_entry.id   AF-A0A381I511-F1
#
_cell.length_a   1.000
_cell.length_b   1.000
_cell.length_c   1.000
_cell.angle_alpha   90.00
_cell.angle_beta   90.00
_cell.angle_gamma   90.00
#
_symmetry.space_group_name_H-M   'P 1'
#
loop_
_entity.id
_entity.type
_entity.pdbx_description
1 polymer ?
#
loop_
_entity_poly.entity_id
_entity_poly.type
_entity_poly.pdbx_seq_one_letter_code
_entity_poly.pdbx_strand_id
1 'polypeptide(L)'
;MHLSKKIKKLFLDDKGYYFNSNWKDIHIGIYDTKLGDSLKYITNEYIENMERVKYDYRELKNIENQTDGMCILAIRQNYKALEYVKNQTEELCLEAIKYNYKALEYVKEQTEYLCLEAIKKDCNALKYVRNKTEGLIIKAISHSSNIDVVSILKALETQTRRICLEAIKKDGRCLAYVREQSEELCIEAIKQNYKALKYVKIKRKKCV
;
A
#
# COMPACT_ATOMS: atom_id res chain seq x y z
N MET A 1 23.84 31.08 -12.70
CA MET A 1 22.95 30.05 -13.31
C MET A 1 21.52 30.36 -12.90
N HIS A 2 20.66 30.79 -13.82
CA HIS A 2 19.30 31.27 -13.50
C HIS A 2 18.52 30.26 -12.65
N LEU A 3 17.84 30.76 -11.61
CA LEU A 3 16.94 30.01 -10.73
C LEU A 3 15.96 29.13 -11.52
N SER A 4 15.53 29.58 -12.70
CA SER A 4 14.69 28.83 -13.64
C SER A 4 15.32 27.52 -14.15
N LYS A 5 16.65 27.45 -14.35
CA LYS A 5 17.35 26.21 -14.73
C LYS A 5 17.46 25.24 -13.55
N LYS A 6 17.67 25.73 -12.32
CA LYS A 6 17.68 24.89 -11.11
C LYS A 6 16.30 24.29 -10.85
N ILE A 7 15.26 25.12 -10.88
CA ILE A 7 13.85 24.71 -10.73
C ILE A 7 13.51 23.65 -11.78
N LYS A 8 13.74 23.90 -13.07
CA LYS A 8 13.46 22.89 -14.12
C LYS A 8 14.16 21.55 -13.89
N LYS A 9 15.40 21.52 -13.39
CA LYS A 9 16.14 20.26 -13.13
C LYS A 9 15.69 19.53 -11.85
N LEU A 10 15.00 20.21 -10.94
CA LEU A 10 14.48 19.65 -9.69
C LEU A 10 13.06 19.08 -9.85
N PHE A 11 12.26 19.63 -10.76
CA PHE A 11 10.84 19.29 -10.91
C PHE A 11 10.51 18.42 -12.13
N LEU A 12 11.51 17.94 -12.88
CA LEU A 12 11.31 16.98 -13.97
C LEU A 12 11.72 15.58 -13.49
N ASP A 13 10.84 14.60 -13.67
CA ASP A 13 11.24 13.19 -13.63
C ASP A 13 12.06 12.81 -14.88
N ASP A 14 12.58 11.58 -14.92
CA ASP A 14 13.39 11.07 -16.05
C ASP A 14 12.61 11.00 -17.38
N LYS A 15 11.30 11.28 -17.37
CA LYS A 15 10.41 11.32 -18.52
C LYS A 15 9.92 12.75 -18.85
N GLY A 16 10.34 13.77 -18.10
CA GLY A 16 10.02 15.18 -18.34
C GLY A 16 8.67 15.65 -17.79
N TYR A 17 8.05 14.93 -16.86
CA TYR A 17 6.78 15.33 -16.24
C TYR A 17 7.00 16.10 -14.94
N TYR A 18 6.20 17.15 -14.73
CA TYR A 18 6.10 17.87 -13.45
C TYR A 18 5.48 16.96 -12.39
N PHE A 19 5.98 17.02 -11.15
CA PHE A 19 5.25 16.51 -9.99
C PHE A 19 3.82 17.11 -10.02
N ASN A 20 2.84 16.24 -10.21
CA ASN A 20 1.48 16.46 -10.70
C ASN A 20 0.76 17.78 -10.27
N SER A 21 0.33 18.54 -11.29
CA SER A 21 -0.92 19.32 -11.43
C SER A 21 -1.32 20.43 -10.43
N ASN A 22 -0.74 21.63 -10.59
CA ASN A 22 -1.45 22.93 -10.78
C ASN A 22 -0.47 24.11 -10.84
N TRP A 23 0.52 24.06 -11.73
CA TRP A 23 1.47 25.17 -11.96
C TRP A 23 1.34 25.72 -13.37
N LYS A 24 0.12 25.68 -13.94
CA LYS A 24 -0.10 25.85 -15.38
C LYS A 24 0.33 27.21 -15.94
N ASP A 25 0.59 28.21 -15.11
CA ASP A 25 0.90 29.56 -15.58
C ASP A 25 2.11 30.18 -14.88
N ILE A 26 3.31 29.61 -15.07
CA ILE A 26 4.52 30.43 -14.84
C ILE A 26 5.42 30.48 -16.08
N HIS A 27 4.98 31.24 -17.07
CA HIS A 27 5.89 31.89 -18.01
C HIS A 27 6.64 33.01 -17.28
N ILE A 28 7.80 32.67 -16.68
CA ILE A 28 8.65 33.65 -16.01
C ILE A 28 9.40 34.48 -17.07
N GLY A 29 8.77 35.54 -17.57
CA GLY A 29 9.45 36.77 -17.98
C GLY A 29 9.40 37.74 -16.79
N ILE A 30 10.51 37.87 -16.04
CA ILE A 30 10.54 38.72 -14.84
C ILE A 30 10.59 40.18 -15.26
N TYR A 31 9.45 40.86 -15.22
CA TYR A 31 9.38 42.33 -15.16
C TYR A 31 8.36 42.85 -14.12
N ASP A 32 7.88 42.00 -13.22
CA ASP A 32 6.97 42.41 -12.14
C ASP A 32 7.63 42.21 -10.77
N THR A 33 7.93 43.32 -10.10
CA THR A 33 8.66 43.38 -8.83
C THR A 33 7.86 42.80 -7.66
N LYS A 34 6.52 42.81 -7.71
CA LYS A 34 5.66 42.22 -6.65
C LYS A 34 5.65 40.69 -6.68
N LEU A 35 5.73 40.10 -7.88
CA LEU A 35 5.85 38.65 -8.04
C LEU A 35 7.25 38.17 -7.63
N GLY A 36 8.28 39.01 -7.82
CA GLY A 36 9.65 38.76 -7.36
C GLY A 36 9.75 38.56 -5.84
N ASP A 37 9.03 39.36 -5.06
CA ASP A 37 8.97 39.19 -3.60
C ASP A 37 8.17 37.94 -3.19
N SER A 38 7.08 37.63 -3.88
CA SER A 38 6.30 36.40 -3.61
C SER A 38 7.07 35.11 -4.00
N LEU A 39 7.89 35.16 -5.05
CA LEU A 39 8.78 34.07 -5.48
C LEU A 39 10.06 33.97 -4.63
N LYS A 40 10.50 35.05 -3.98
CA LYS A 40 11.55 35.02 -2.94
C LYS A 40 11.15 34.11 -1.76
N TYR A 41 9.85 33.95 -1.53
CA TYR A 41 9.25 33.04 -0.54
C TYR A 41 8.96 31.62 -1.04
N ILE A 42 9.16 31.29 -2.33
CA ILE A 42 9.64 29.93 -2.65
C ILE A 42 11.09 29.92 -2.18
N THR A 43 11.24 29.74 -0.87
CA THR A 43 12.48 30.05 -0.14
C THR A 43 13.65 29.24 -0.69
N ASN A 44 14.87 29.82 -0.63
CA ASN A 44 16.10 29.03 -0.80
C ASN A 44 16.03 27.76 0.05
N GLU A 45 15.48 27.87 1.26
CA GLU A 45 15.23 26.74 2.16
C GLU A 45 14.35 25.64 1.54
N TYR A 46 13.24 25.95 0.86
CA TYR A 46 12.42 24.94 0.17
C TYR A 46 13.22 24.21 -0.91
N ILE A 47 13.99 24.95 -1.72
CA ILE A 47 14.83 24.39 -2.78
C ILE A 47 15.96 23.54 -2.19
N GLU A 48 16.62 24.02 -1.15
CA GLU A 48 17.68 23.32 -0.42
C GLU A 48 17.15 22.04 0.23
N ASN A 49 15.97 22.08 0.85
CA ASN A 49 15.32 20.92 1.43
C ASN A 49 14.92 19.89 0.36
N MET A 50 14.40 20.34 -0.79
CA MET A 50 14.15 19.47 -1.94
C MET A 50 15.45 18.85 -2.48
N GLU A 51 16.53 19.63 -2.60
CA GLU A 51 17.86 19.15 -3.02
C GLU A 51 18.42 18.10 -2.04
N ARG A 52 18.28 18.34 -0.73
CA ARG A 52 18.69 17.40 0.34
C ARG A 52 17.92 16.09 0.25
N VAL A 53 16.58 16.16 0.21
CA VAL A 53 15.73 14.96 0.10
C VAL A 53 15.99 14.22 -1.20
N LYS A 54 16.25 14.92 -2.31
CA LYS A 54 16.60 14.31 -3.60
C LYS A 54 17.86 13.44 -3.52
N TYR A 55 18.83 13.84 -2.70
CA TYR A 55 20.08 13.11 -2.54
C TYR A 55 19.96 11.98 -1.51
N ASP A 56 19.26 12.24 -0.40
CA ASP A 56 18.99 11.23 0.63
C ASP A 56 17.59 11.43 1.24
N TYR A 57 16.69 10.49 0.97
CA TYR A 57 15.33 10.49 1.49
C TYR A 57 15.24 10.62 3.03
N ARG A 58 16.29 10.21 3.76
CA ARG A 58 16.32 10.28 5.23
C ARG A 58 16.40 11.71 5.74
N GLU A 59 16.83 12.66 4.91
CA GLU A 59 16.84 14.08 5.27
C GLU A 59 15.44 14.63 5.52
N LEU A 60 14.39 13.96 5.02
CA LEU A 60 13.01 14.33 5.28
C LEU A 60 12.70 14.45 6.78
N LYS A 61 13.32 13.61 7.62
CA LYS A 61 13.14 13.62 9.07
C LYS A 61 13.58 14.94 9.73
N ASN A 62 14.53 15.63 9.10
CA ASN A 62 15.14 16.85 9.62
C ASN A 62 14.41 18.12 9.11
N ILE A 63 13.39 17.99 8.26
CA ILE A 63 12.66 19.12 7.70
C ILE A 63 11.47 19.45 8.60
N GLU A 64 11.36 20.72 9.02
CA GLU A 64 10.25 21.16 9.85
C GLU A 64 8.93 21.15 9.06
N ASN A 65 8.92 21.91 7.97
CA ASN A 65 7.77 22.13 7.08
C ASN A 65 7.85 21.20 5.85
N GLN A 66 7.36 19.98 6.01
CA GLN A 66 7.31 19.00 4.92
C GLN A 66 6.14 19.29 3.97
N THR A 67 6.40 19.26 2.66
CA THR A 67 5.34 19.27 1.64
C THR A 67 5.10 17.87 1.09
N ASP A 68 3.91 17.62 0.55
CA ASP A 68 3.60 16.34 -0.11
C ASP A 68 4.59 16.00 -1.21
N GLY A 69 5.08 17.01 -1.96
CA GLY A 69 6.12 16.83 -2.97
C GLY A 69 7.43 16.28 -2.40
N MET A 70 7.90 16.81 -1.26
CA MET A 70 9.08 16.28 -0.55
C MET A 70 8.84 14.87 -0.05
N CYS A 71 7.66 14.62 0.54
CA CYS A 71 7.28 13.30 1.04
C CYS A 71 7.25 12.26 -0.09
N ILE A 72 6.61 12.57 -1.22
CA ILE A 72 6.54 11.68 -2.40
C ILE A 72 7.94 11.44 -2.96
N LEU A 73 8.77 12.47 -3.07
CA LEU A 73 10.16 12.35 -3.53
C LEU A 73 10.96 11.38 -2.65
N ALA A 74 10.80 11.45 -1.33
CA ALA A 74 11.44 10.56 -0.38
C ALA A 74 10.90 9.13 -0.49
N ILE A 75 9.57 8.97 -0.54
CA ILE A 75 8.87 7.67 -0.64
C ILE A 75 9.28 6.91 -1.90
N ARG A 76 9.43 7.61 -3.03
CA ARG A 76 9.83 6.99 -4.31
C ARG A 76 11.27 6.50 -4.33
N GLN A 77 12.16 7.09 -3.52
CA GLN A 77 13.50 6.55 -3.30
C GLN A 77 13.46 5.33 -2.38
N ASN A 78 12.65 5.40 -1.32
CA ASN A 78 12.46 4.29 -0.41
C ASN A 78 11.12 4.40 0.32
N TYR A 79 10.26 3.38 0.20
CA TYR A 79 8.96 3.36 0.88
C TYR A 79 9.04 3.53 2.40
N LYS A 80 10.17 3.16 3.02
CA LYS A 80 10.41 3.37 4.46
C LYS A 80 10.43 4.85 4.85
N ALA A 81 10.66 5.75 3.89
CA ALA A 81 10.60 7.20 4.12
C ALA A 81 9.24 7.66 4.66
N LEU A 82 8.17 6.88 4.47
CA LEU A 82 6.87 7.14 5.07
C LEU A 82 6.96 7.30 6.60
N GLU A 83 7.90 6.62 7.26
CA GLU A 83 8.19 6.77 8.70
C GLU A 83 8.54 8.21 9.08
N TYR A 84 9.24 8.93 8.20
CA TYR A 84 9.69 10.31 8.43
C TYR A 84 8.64 11.35 8.08
N VAL A 85 7.52 10.95 7.46
CA VAL A 85 6.41 11.84 7.16
C VAL A 85 5.68 12.20 8.45
N LYS A 86 5.71 13.49 8.82
CA LYS A 86 5.07 13.99 10.03
C LYS A 86 3.56 13.87 9.95
N ASN A 87 2.97 14.40 8.88
CA ASN A 87 1.54 14.37 8.60
C ASN A 87 1.26 13.40 7.46
N GLN A 88 0.91 12.15 7.81
CA GLN A 88 0.58 11.14 6.82
C GLN A 88 -0.86 11.32 6.35
N THR A 89 -1.06 11.65 5.07
CA THR A 89 -2.37 11.57 4.41
C THR A 89 -2.58 10.19 3.82
N GLU A 90 -3.84 9.83 3.56
CA GLU A 90 -4.17 8.55 2.93
C GLU A 90 -3.52 8.44 1.54
N GLU A 91 -3.41 9.54 0.79
CA GLU A 91 -2.73 9.58 -0.51
C GLU A 91 -1.24 9.27 -0.42
N LEU A 92 -0.52 9.84 0.57
CA LEU A 92 0.90 9.56 0.79
C LEU A 92 1.12 8.11 1.20
N CYS A 93 0.26 7.58 2.08
CA CYS A 93 0.30 6.17 2.47
C CYS A 93 0.05 5.25 1.27
N LEU A 94 -0.93 5.57 0.41
CA LEU A 94 -1.21 4.81 -0.81
C LEU A 94 -0.06 4.86 -1.80
N GLU A 95 0.58 6.01 -2.00
CA GLU A 95 1.75 6.12 -2.88
C GLU A 95 2.87 5.18 -2.40
N ALA A 96 3.13 5.15 -1.08
CA ALA A 96 4.12 4.25 -0.49
C ALA A 96 3.73 2.78 -0.63
N ILE A 97 2.47 2.41 -0.39
CA ILE A 97 1.96 1.03 -0.56
C ILE A 97 2.04 0.59 -2.01
N LYS A 98 1.65 1.46 -2.96
CA LYS A 98 1.75 1.21 -4.40
C LYS A 98 3.19 0.99 -4.83
N TYR A 99 4.15 1.66 -4.20
CA TYR A 99 5.57 1.39 -4.40
C TYR A 99 5.97 0.03 -3.79
N ASN A 100 5.65 -0.21 -2.51
CA ASN A 100 5.92 -1.48 -1.83
C ASN A 100 4.88 -1.76 -0.74
N TYR A 101 4.26 -2.95 -0.75
CA TYR A 101 3.24 -3.34 0.22
C TYR A 101 3.74 -3.31 1.68
N LYS A 102 5.05 -3.46 1.89
CA LYS A 102 5.69 -3.36 3.21
C LYS A 102 5.56 -1.97 3.83
N ALA A 103 5.25 -0.94 3.04
CA ALA A 103 4.99 0.40 3.53
C ALA A 103 3.86 0.47 4.55
N LEU A 104 2.91 -0.48 4.52
CA LEU A 104 1.83 -0.57 5.50
C LEU A 104 2.34 -0.62 6.95
N GLU A 105 3.54 -1.17 7.17
CA GLU A 105 4.23 -1.20 8.47
C GLU A 105 4.41 0.21 9.07
N TYR A 106 4.70 1.19 8.21
CA TYR A 106 5.01 2.58 8.57
C TYR A 106 3.80 3.53 8.53
N VAL A 107 2.62 3.02 8.17
CA VAL A 107 1.37 3.78 8.22
C VAL A 107 0.97 3.97 9.68
N LYS A 108 0.83 5.22 10.14
CA LYS A 108 0.43 5.55 11.51
C LYS A 108 -1.02 5.11 11.77
N GLU A 109 -1.94 5.51 10.91
CA GLU A 109 -3.37 5.16 11.00
C GLU A 109 -3.77 4.24 9.84
N GLN A 110 -3.91 2.94 10.11
CA GLN A 110 -4.28 1.96 9.09
C GLN A 110 -5.80 1.95 8.89
N THR A 111 -6.26 2.47 7.75
CA THR A 111 -7.64 2.31 7.30
C THR A 111 -7.86 0.93 6.69
N GLU A 112 -9.12 0.45 6.68
CA GLU A 112 -9.46 -0.81 5.99
C GLU A 112 -9.06 -0.75 4.51
N TYR A 113 -9.21 0.41 3.87
CA TYR A 113 -8.84 0.65 2.49
C TYR A 113 -7.33 0.47 2.26
N LEU A 114 -6.48 1.13 3.07
CA LEU A 114 -5.02 0.98 2.99
C LEU A 114 -4.58 -0.48 3.20
N CYS A 115 -5.18 -1.18 4.17
CA CYS A 115 -4.91 -2.59 4.39
C CYS A 115 -5.27 -3.45 3.18
N LEU A 116 -6.45 -3.24 2.59
CA LEU A 116 -6.89 -3.99 1.40
C LEU A 116 -5.97 -3.73 0.21
N GLU A 117 -5.57 -2.47 -0.04
CA GLU A 117 -4.66 -2.14 -1.12
C GLU A 117 -3.28 -2.80 -0.95
N ALA A 118 -2.76 -2.86 0.29
CA ALA A 118 -1.51 -3.57 0.57
C ALA A 118 -1.64 -5.10 0.36
N ILE A 119 -2.73 -5.70 0.86
CA ILE A 119 -3.00 -7.15 0.73
C ILE A 119 -3.22 -7.56 -0.73
N LYS A 120 -3.92 -6.73 -1.52
CA LYS A 120 -4.10 -6.94 -2.97
C LYS A 120 -2.75 -6.95 -3.70
N LYS A 121 -1.81 -6.10 -3.26
CA LYS A 121 -0.48 -6.03 -3.85
C LYS A 121 0.37 -7.26 -3.51
N ASP A 122 0.32 -7.72 -2.26
CA ASP A 122 0.93 -8.98 -1.82
C ASP A 122 0.24 -9.48 -0.54
N CYS A 123 -0.19 -10.74 -0.53
CA CYS A 123 -0.84 -11.35 0.64
C CYS A 123 0.05 -11.34 1.90
N ASN A 124 1.38 -11.30 1.75
CA ASN A 124 2.32 -11.14 2.86
C ASN A 124 2.16 -9.81 3.60
N ALA A 125 1.44 -8.83 3.03
CA ALA A 125 1.11 -7.59 3.72
C ALA A 125 0.26 -7.82 4.98
N LEU A 126 -0.45 -8.96 5.07
CA LEU A 126 -1.20 -9.34 6.26
C LEU A 126 -0.37 -9.28 7.54
N LYS A 127 0.94 -9.60 7.49
CA LYS A 127 1.81 -9.53 8.67
C LYS A 127 1.90 -8.11 9.26
N TYR A 128 1.71 -7.08 8.44
CA TYR A 128 1.79 -5.67 8.84
C TYR A 128 0.44 -5.05 9.19
N VAL A 129 -0.67 -5.77 8.96
CA VAL A 129 -2.00 -5.34 9.36
C VAL A 129 -2.12 -5.44 10.88
N ARG A 130 -2.32 -4.32 11.57
CA ARG A 130 -2.44 -4.30 13.04
C ARG A 130 -3.75 -4.93 13.51
N ASN A 131 -4.86 -4.63 12.84
CA ASN A 131 -6.19 -5.14 13.19
C ASN A 131 -6.74 -6.07 12.09
N LYS A 132 -6.58 -7.38 12.27
CA LYS A 132 -7.01 -8.41 11.31
C LYS A 132 -8.44 -8.86 11.61
N THR A 133 -9.42 -8.02 11.30
CA THR A 133 -10.83 -8.38 11.50
C THR A 133 -11.27 -9.47 10.50
N GLU A 134 -12.22 -10.31 10.91
CA GLU A 134 -12.82 -11.30 10.00
C GLU A 134 -13.35 -10.65 8.71
N GLY A 135 -14.00 -9.48 8.84
CA GLY A 135 -14.54 -8.71 7.72
C GLY A 135 -13.48 -8.28 6.71
N LEU A 136 -12.32 -7.78 7.18
CA LEU A 136 -11.21 -7.41 6.32
C LEU A 136 -10.68 -8.61 5.52
N ILE A 137 -10.49 -9.75 6.19
CA ILE A 137 -9.97 -10.97 5.56
C ILE A 137 -10.94 -11.49 4.49
N ILE A 138 -12.24 -11.53 4.81
CA ILE A 138 -13.27 -11.91 3.84
C ILE A 138 -13.26 -10.98 2.63
N LYS A 139 -13.23 -9.66 2.84
CA LYS A 139 -13.16 -8.67 1.75
C LYS A 139 -11.92 -8.87 0.87
N ALA A 140 -10.77 -9.15 1.47
CA ALA A 140 -9.53 -9.43 0.76
C ALA A 140 -9.63 -10.68 -0.12
N ILE A 141 -10.22 -11.76 0.41
CA ILE A 141 -10.44 -13.01 -0.34
C ILE A 141 -11.46 -12.78 -1.47
N SER A 142 -12.58 -12.09 -1.22
CA SER A 142 -13.67 -11.99 -2.21
C SER A 142 -13.36 -11.04 -3.37
N HIS A 143 -12.76 -9.87 -3.12
CA HIS A 143 -12.64 -8.79 -4.12
C HIS A 143 -11.32 -8.80 -4.93
N SER A 144 -10.38 -9.70 -4.63
CA SER A 144 -9.05 -9.69 -5.26
C SER A 144 -8.91 -10.80 -6.29
N SER A 145 -8.89 -10.49 -7.59
CA SER A 145 -8.87 -11.50 -8.67
C SER A 145 -7.63 -12.42 -8.64
N ASN A 146 -6.46 -11.87 -8.26
CA ASN A 146 -5.16 -12.58 -8.30
C ASN A 146 -4.53 -12.73 -6.91
N ILE A 147 -5.31 -13.11 -5.89
CA ILE A 147 -4.78 -13.30 -4.54
C ILE A 147 -4.51 -14.77 -4.23
N ASP A 148 -3.36 -15.05 -3.63
CA ASP A 148 -3.04 -16.39 -3.11
C ASP A 148 -3.77 -16.63 -1.78
N VAL A 149 -5.00 -17.15 -1.90
CA VAL A 149 -5.87 -17.49 -0.76
C VAL A 149 -5.21 -18.50 0.20
N VAL A 150 -4.36 -19.39 -0.32
CA VAL A 150 -3.67 -20.38 0.50
C VAL A 150 -2.70 -19.70 1.47
N SER A 151 -1.94 -18.73 0.98
CA SER A 151 -1.01 -17.97 1.81
C SER A 151 -1.73 -17.16 2.89
N ILE A 152 -2.91 -16.60 2.58
CA ILE A 152 -3.78 -15.98 3.59
C ILE A 152 -4.15 -16.99 4.68
N LEU A 153 -4.71 -18.15 4.31
CA LEU A 153 -5.15 -19.15 5.28
C LEU A 153 -4.01 -19.66 6.18
N LYS A 154 -2.79 -19.79 5.63
CA LYS A 154 -1.60 -20.18 6.41
C LYS A 154 -1.16 -19.10 7.41
N ALA A 155 -1.26 -17.83 7.02
CA ALA A 155 -0.83 -16.70 7.83
C ALA A 155 -1.78 -16.34 8.98
N LEU A 156 -3.03 -16.81 8.94
CA LEU A 156 -4.00 -16.53 9.99
C LEU A 156 -3.73 -17.33 11.26
N GLU A 157 -3.73 -16.65 12.40
CA GLU A 157 -3.69 -17.30 13.73
C GLU A 157 -4.97 -18.10 13.97
N THR A 158 -6.12 -17.53 13.65
CA THR A 158 -7.43 -18.18 13.78
C THR A 158 -8.17 -18.25 12.45
N GLN A 159 -8.67 -19.43 12.10
CA GLN A 159 -9.52 -19.65 10.92
C GLN A 159 -10.97 -19.80 11.37
N THR A 160 -11.82 -18.84 11.02
CA THR A 160 -13.26 -18.97 11.27
C THR A 160 -13.91 -19.78 10.15
N ARG A 161 -15.06 -20.40 10.44
CA ARG A 161 -15.86 -21.11 9.44
C ARG A 161 -16.16 -20.21 8.23
N ARG A 162 -16.47 -18.93 8.44
CA ARG A 162 -16.78 -17.98 7.37
C ARG A 162 -15.58 -17.71 6.47
N ILE A 163 -14.39 -17.47 7.04
CA ILE A 163 -13.16 -17.30 6.26
C ILE A 163 -12.86 -18.55 5.44
N CYS A 164 -12.94 -19.74 6.04
CA CYS A 164 -12.70 -21.00 5.34
C CYS A 164 -13.70 -21.21 4.20
N LEU A 165 -14.98 -20.92 4.43
CA LEU A 165 -16.02 -21.07 3.42
C LEU A 165 -15.77 -20.15 2.21
N GLU A 166 -15.45 -18.88 2.46
CA GLU A 166 -15.15 -17.92 1.39
C GLU A 166 -13.88 -18.29 0.62
N ALA A 167 -12.85 -18.80 1.31
CA ALA A 167 -11.65 -19.32 0.66
C ALA A 167 -11.95 -20.54 -0.23
N ILE A 168 -12.77 -21.47 0.25
CA ILE A 168 -13.16 -22.69 -0.47
C ILE A 168 -14.00 -22.36 -1.71
N LYS A 169 -14.97 -21.45 -1.60
CA LYS A 169 -15.76 -20.99 -2.75
C LYS A 169 -14.86 -20.44 -3.86
N LYS A 170 -13.75 -19.79 -3.48
CA LYS A 170 -12.77 -19.27 -4.42
C LYS A 170 -11.86 -20.34 -5.01
N ASP A 171 -11.33 -21.25 -4.19
CA ASP A 171 -10.59 -22.43 -4.63
C ASP A 171 -10.82 -23.59 -3.65
N GLY A 172 -11.54 -24.62 -4.09
CA GLY A 172 -11.89 -25.79 -3.27
C GLY A 172 -10.65 -26.55 -2.78
N ARG A 173 -9.49 -26.39 -3.43
CA ARG A 173 -8.22 -26.96 -2.96
C ARG A 173 -7.75 -26.32 -1.65
N CYS A 174 -8.28 -25.17 -1.26
CA CYS A 174 -8.02 -24.54 0.03
C CYS A 174 -8.40 -25.43 1.21
N LEU A 175 -9.29 -26.43 1.02
CA LEU A 175 -9.62 -27.42 2.05
C LEU A 175 -8.38 -28.10 2.65
N ALA A 176 -7.31 -28.26 1.87
CA ALA A 176 -6.02 -28.79 2.34
C ALA A 176 -5.41 -28.00 3.51
N TYR A 177 -5.73 -26.71 3.60
CA TYR A 177 -5.18 -25.74 4.56
C TYR A 177 -6.19 -25.31 5.63
N VAL A 178 -7.40 -25.88 5.60
CA VAL A 178 -8.39 -25.73 6.67
C VAL A 178 -7.96 -26.61 7.84
N ARG A 179 -7.76 -25.99 9.02
CA ARG A 179 -7.34 -26.71 10.23
C ARG A 179 -8.48 -27.58 10.77
N GLU A 180 -9.65 -27.00 10.94
CA GLU A 180 -10.85 -27.66 11.46
C GLU A 180 -11.87 -27.85 10.32
N GLN A 181 -11.96 -29.07 9.79
CA GLN A 181 -12.90 -29.39 8.72
C GLN A 181 -14.28 -29.74 9.30
N SER A 182 -15.33 -29.14 8.76
CA SER A 182 -16.72 -29.56 8.95
C SER A 182 -17.23 -30.27 7.70
N GLU A 183 -18.30 -31.07 7.86
CA GLU A 183 -18.96 -31.72 6.73
C GLU A 183 -19.42 -30.70 5.67
N GLU A 184 -19.96 -29.56 6.12
CA GLU A 184 -20.33 -28.43 5.27
C GLU A 184 -19.15 -27.94 4.42
N LEU A 185 -17.98 -27.68 5.04
CA LEU A 185 -16.80 -27.20 4.32
C LEU A 185 -16.25 -28.25 3.35
N CYS A 186 -16.25 -29.53 3.72
CA CYS A 186 -15.82 -30.61 2.84
C CYS A 186 -16.72 -30.75 1.62
N ILE A 187 -18.04 -30.75 1.83
CA ILE A 187 -19.03 -30.84 0.75
C ILE A 187 -18.88 -29.65 -0.19
N GLU A 188 -18.77 -28.43 0.34
CA GLU A 188 -18.61 -27.23 -0.48
C GLU A 188 -17.31 -27.26 -1.29
N ALA A 189 -16.21 -27.71 -0.70
CA ALA A 189 -14.94 -27.84 -1.41
C ALA A 189 -14.99 -28.84 -2.56
N ILE A 190 -15.66 -29.99 -2.37
CA ILE A 190 -15.84 -31.01 -3.41
C ILE A 190 -16.77 -30.49 -4.51
N LYS A 191 -17.84 -29.76 -4.16
CA LYS A 191 -18.74 -29.12 -5.13
C LYS A 191 -17.99 -28.11 -6.00
N GLN A 192 -17.13 -27.30 -5.39
CA GLN A 192 -16.34 -26.29 -6.10
C GLN A 192 -15.26 -26.94 -6.96
N ASN A 193 -14.56 -27.94 -6.41
CA ASN A 193 -13.54 -28.70 -7.12
C ASN A 193 -13.50 -30.14 -6.61
N TYR A 194 -13.99 -31.09 -7.42
CA TYR A 194 -14.06 -32.49 -7.03
C TYR A 194 -12.70 -33.08 -6.58
N LYS A 195 -11.58 -32.54 -7.09
CA LYS A 195 -10.22 -32.97 -6.70
C LYS A 195 -9.91 -32.63 -5.23
N ALA A 196 -10.68 -31.76 -4.59
CA ALA A 196 -10.58 -31.47 -3.17
C ALA A 196 -10.92 -32.67 -2.28
N LEU A 197 -11.60 -33.69 -2.83
CA LEU A 197 -11.90 -34.95 -2.12
C LEU A 197 -10.67 -35.56 -1.47
N LYS A 198 -9.50 -35.49 -2.12
CA LYS A 198 -8.23 -36.02 -1.59
C LYS A 198 -7.74 -35.33 -0.30
N TYR A 199 -8.32 -34.18 0.05
CA TYR A 199 -7.96 -33.40 1.25
C TYR A 199 -8.93 -33.58 2.41
N VAL A 200 -9.99 -34.37 2.26
CA VAL A 200 -10.96 -34.65 3.32
C VAL A 200 -10.31 -35.51 4.40
N LYS A 201 -10.36 -35.05 5.66
CA LYS A 201 -9.76 -35.74 6.82
C LYS A 201 -10.81 -36.25 7.81
N ILE A 202 -12.07 -35.84 7.66
CA ILE A 202 -13.14 -36.24 8.57
C ILE A 202 -13.36 -37.75 8.44
N LYS A 203 -13.00 -38.51 9.48
CA LYS A 203 -13.33 -39.93 9.56
C LYS A 203 -14.85 -40.03 9.65
N ARG A 204 -15.48 -40.72 8.71
CA ARG A 204 -16.89 -41.12 8.85
C ARG A 204 -17.05 -41.77 10.22
N LYS A 205 -17.86 -41.18 11.10
CA LYS A 205 -18.45 -41.97 12.19
C LYS A 205 -19.17 -43.11 11.49
N LYS A 206 -18.71 -44.35 11.67
CA LYS A 206 -19.46 -45.52 11.23
C LYS A 206 -20.83 -45.37 11.88
N CYS A 207 -21.89 -45.25 11.08
CA CYS A 207 -23.24 -45.45 11.59
C CYS A 207 -23.25 -46.88 12.16
N VAL A 208 -23.49 -46.98 13.47
CA VAL A 208 -23.70 -48.25 14.17
C VAL A 208 -25.06 -48.79 13.79
#